data_AF-A0A0H1BAN6-F1
#
_entry.id   AF-A0A0H1BAN6-F1
#
_cell.length_a   1.000
_cell.length_b   1.000
_cell.length_c   1.000
_cell.angle_alpha   90.00
_cell.angle_beta   90.00
_cell.angle_gamma   90.00
#
_symmetry.space_group_name_H-M   'P 1'
#
loop_
_entity.id
_entity.type
_entity.pdbx_description
1 polymer ?
#
loop_
_entity_poly.entity_id
_entity_poly.type
_entity_poly.pdbx_seq_one_letter_code
_entity_poly.pdbx_strand_id
1 'polypeptide(L)'
;MSPALPYLRGLRKSDLVVLAEISNLQDFEDYKKTELEAALDEHLAANRASLSGEQRLADYYRRLSQTSRSSPIKREPKPEPAMSSDDTRRPSRSRRQVQPKQEIEA
;
A
#
# COMPACT_ATOMS: atom_id res chain seq x y z
N MET A 1 16.11 1.25 0.89
CA MET A 1 14.90 1.33 1.73
C MET A 1 13.68 1.47 0.85
N SER A 2 12.72 0.58 1.05
CA SER A 2 11.50 0.51 0.25
C SER A 2 10.51 1.62 0.62
N PRO A 3 9.59 1.97 -0.29
CA PRO A 3 8.52 2.92 -0.01
C PRO A 3 7.45 2.37 0.95
N ALA A 4 7.45 1.06 1.23
CA ALA A 4 6.56 0.44 2.20
C ALA A 4 7.12 0.49 3.64
N LEU A 5 8.38 0.88 3.82
CA LEU A 5 9.02 0.98 5.13
C LEU A 5 8.23 1.81 6.16
N PRO A 6 7.57 2.95 5.83
CA PRO A 6 6.73 3.69 6.78
C PRO A 6 5.60 2.86 7.42
N TYR A 7 5.10 1.83 6.72
CA TYR A 7 4.12 0.90 7.28
C TYR A 7 4.75 0.07 8.41
N LEU A 8 5.93 -0.48 8.19
CA LEU A 8 6.66 -1.26 9.20
C LEU A 8 7.01 -0.40 10.41
N ARG A 9 7.40 0.87 10.21
CA ARG A 9 7.68 1.82 11.31
C ARG A 9 6.48 2.07 12.22
N GLY A 10 5.28 2.04 11.65
CA GLY A 10 4.02 2.22 12.38
C GLY A 10 3.59 1.01 13.22
N LEU A 11 4.21 -0.15 13.01
CA LEU A 11 3.90 -1.38 13.75
C LEU A 11 4.62 -1.43 15.10
N ARG A 12 4.07 -2.23 16.03
CA ARG A 12 4.71 -2.53 17.31
C ARG A 12 5.83 -3.55 17.11
N LYS A 13 6.81 -3.59 18.03
CA LYS A 13 7.90 -4.59 17.98
C LYS A 13 7.35 -6.02 17.93
N SER A 14 6.29 -6.31 18.69
CA SER A 14 5.61 -7.62 18.65
C SER A 14 5.10 -7.99 17.26
N ASP A 15 4.49 -7.05 16.55
CA ASP A 15 3.96 -7.29 15.22
C ASP A 15 5.10 -7.48 14.21
N LEU A 16 6.18 -6.70 14.34
CA LEU A 16 7.38 -6.85 13.52
C LEU A 16 8.04 -8.22 13.72
N VAL A 17 8.09 -8.72 14.96
CA VAL A 17 8.59 -10.06 15.29
C VAL A 17 7.74 -11.13 14.60
N VAL A 18 6.40 -11.05 14.70
CA VAL A 18 5.50 -12.00 14.03
C VAL A 18 5.71 -11.99 12.51
N LEU A 19 5.90 -10.81 11.91
CA LEU A 19 6.21 -10.72 10.47
C LEU A 19 7.58 -11.31 10.14
N ALA A 20 8.58 -11.11 11.01
CA ALA A 20 9.91 -11.68 10.87
C ALA A 20 9.86 -13.22 10.90
N GLU A 21 9.15 -13.81 11.85
CA GLU A 21 8.90 -15.25 11.97
C GLU A 21 8.23 -15.81 10.70
N ILE A 22 7.15 -15.19 10.22
CA ILE A 22 6.45 -15.62 9.00
C ILE A 22 7.38 -15.55 7.78
N SER A 23 8.20 -14.50 7.71
CA SER A 23 9.14 -14.34 6.61
C SER A 23 10.40 -15.21 6.75
N ASN A 24 10.58 -15.96 7.84
CA ASN A 24 11.81 -16.69 8.17
C ASN A 24 13.08 -15.81 8.19
N LEU A 25 12.95 -14.57 8.64
CA LEU A 25 14.11 -13.69 8.87
C LEU A 25 14.97 -14.31 9.99
N GLN A 26 16.29 -14.45 9.79
CA GLN A 26 17.20 -14.91 10.85
C GLN A 26 17.60 -13.76 11.78
N ASP A 27 18.00 -14.10 13.01
CA ASP A 27 18.59 -13.21 14.00
C ASP A 27 17.73 -11.97 14.35
N PHE A 28 16.41 -12.08 14.16
CA PHE A 28 15.49 -10.96 14.38
C PHE A 28 15.30 -10.60 15.86
N GLU A 29 15.62 -11.52 16.78
CA GLU A 29 15.46 -11.35 18.22
C GLU A 29 16.46 -10.34 18.81
N ASP A 30 17.69 -10.34 18.29
CA ASP A 30 18.77 -9.47 18.72
C ASP A 30 18.65 -8.04 18.16
N TYR A 31 17.85 -7.85 17.11
CA TYR A 31 17.65 -6.54 16.52
C TYR A 31 16.84 -5.60 17.40
N LYS A 32 17.31 -4.35 17.45
CA LYS A 32 16.52 -3.23 17.96
C LYS A 32 15.35 -2.97 17.02
N LYS A 33 14.29 -2.31 17.52
CA LYS A 33 13.09 -2.02 16.71
C LYS A 33 13.44 -1.37 15.37
N THR A 34 14.32 -0.36 15.37
CA THR A 34 14.74 0.36 14.17
C THR A 34 15.54 -0.50 13.19
N GLU A 35 16.35 -1.43 13.71
CA GLU A 35 17.14 -2.36 12.90
C GLU A 35 16.24 -3.44 12.32
N LEU A 36 15.32 -3.98 13.12
CA LEU A 36 14.32 -4.96 12.72
C LEU A 36 13.43 -4.41 11.59
N GLU A 37 12.98 -3.15 11.69
CA GLU A 37 12.20 -2.48 10.65
C GLU A 37 12.95 -2.42 9.31
N ALA A 38 14.25 -2.11 9.33
CA ALA A 38 15.08 -1.99 8.14
C ALA A 38 15.45 -3.34 7.54
N ALA A 39 15.88 -4.29 8.38
CA ALA A 39 16.25 -5.65 7.98
C ALA A 39 15.04 -6.41 7.42
N LEU A 40 13.88 -6.29 8.08
CA LEU A 40 12.63 -6.88 7.60
C LEU A 40 12.22 -6.27 6.25
N ASP A 41 12.32 -4.96 6.07
CA ASP A 41 12.00 -4.30 4.80
C ASP A 41 12.87 -4.83 3.65
N GLU A 42 14.17 -4.95 3.86
CA GLU A 42 15.12 -5.44 2.87
C GLU A 42 14.86 -6.92 2.53
N HIS A 43 14.61 -7.74 3.55
CA HIS A 43 14.29 -9.15 3.38
C HIS A 43 12.98 -9.37 2.61
N LEU A 44 11.93 -8.60 2.93
CA LEU A 44 10.64 -8.67 2.23
C LEU A 44 10.74 -8.19 0.78
N ALA A 45 11.58 -7.18 0.51
CA ALA A 45 11.82 -6.70 -0.84
C ALA A 45 12.60 -7.72 -1.69
N ALA A 46 13.61 -8.38 -1.11
CA ALA A 46 14.40 -9.43 -1.77
C ALA A 46 13.58 -10.68 -2.06
N ASN A 47 12.73 -11.11 -1.12
CA ASN A 47 11.92 -12.33 -1.22
C ASN A 47 10.50 -12.10 -1.73
N ARG A 48 10.27 -11.00 -2.46
CA ARG A 48 8.93 -10.61 -2.94
C ARG A 48 8.21 -11.71 -3.74
N ALA A 49 8.95 -12.50 -4.52
CA ALA A 49 8.37 -13.52 -5.38
C ALA A 49 7.73 -14.65 -4.55
N SER A 50 8.38 -15.04 -3.45
CA SER A 50 7.93 -16.14 -2.58
C SER A 50 6.95 -15.67 -1.51
N LEU A 51 7.12 -14.45 -0.99
CA LEU A 51 6.35 -13.94 0.15
C LEU A 51 5.11 -13.11 -0.28
N SER A 52 4.95 -12.79 -1.57
CA SER A 52 3.78 -12.05 -2.06
C SER A 52 2.44 -12.78 -1.88
N GLY A 53 2.45 -14.10 -1.67
CA GLY A 53 1.27 -14.90 -1.38
C GLY A 53 0.81 -14.85 0.08
N GLU A 54 1.62 -14.32 0.99
CA GLU A 54 1.32 -14.33 2.42
C GLU A 54 0.31 -13.24 2.80
N GLN A 55 -0.81 -13.63 3.41
CA GLN A 55 -1.90 -12.71 3.73
C GLN A 55 -1.49 -11.64 4.76
N ARG A 56 -0.58 -11.97 5.68
CA ARG A 56 -0.04 -11.04 6.68
C ARG A 56 0.88 -9.98 6.06
N LEU A 57 1.54 -10.32 4.96
CA LEU A 57 2.43 -9.43 4.21
C LEU A 57 1.71 -8.72 3.04
N ALA A 58 0.46 -9.10 2.75
CA ALA A 58 -0.34 -8.51 1.70
C ALA A 58 -0.47 -6.98 1.85
N ASP A 59 -0.62 -6.47 3.08
CA ASP A 59 -0.69 -5.02 3.33
C ASP A 59 0.64 -4.31 3.03
N TYR A 60 1.77 -4.94 3.35
CA TYR A 60 3.10 -4.44 3.01
C TYR A 60 3.28 -4.39 1.49
N TYR A 61 3.02 -5.50 0.78
CA TYR A 61 3.16 -5.57 -0.67
C TYR A 61 2.17 -4.68 -1.42
N ARG A 62 0.95 -4.52 -0.89
CA ARG A 62 -0.03 -3.56 -1.42
C ARG A 62 0.55 -2.15 -1.40
N ARG A 63 1.13 -1.71 -0.28
CA ARG A 63 1.73 -0.37 -0.16
C ARG A 63 2.98 -0.21 -1.03
N LEU A 64 3.79 -1.26 -1.12
CA LEU A 64 4.95 -1.33 -2.01
C LEU A 64 4.55 -1.08 -3.47
N SER A 65 3.43 -1.66 -3.92
CA SER A 65 2.89 -1.44 -5.27
C SER A 65 2.16 -0.10 -5.46
N GLN A 66 1.60 0.46 -4.38
CA GLN A 66 0.76 1.68 -4.41
C GLN A 66 1.56 2.99 -4.31
N THR A 67 2.84 2.94 -3.97
CA THR A 67 3.70 4.13 -3.87
C THR A 67 4.01 4.81 -5.21
N SER A 68 3.52 4.29 -6.32
CA SER A 68 3.48 5.04 -7.58
C SER A 68 2.39 6.09 -7.46
N ARG A 69 2.81 7.27 -7.00
CA ARG A 69 2.03 8.51 -6.98
C ARG A 69 1.09 8.60 -8.18
N SER A 70 -0.21 8.67 -7.90
CA SER A 70 -1.22 9.35 -8.71
C SER A 70 -1.09 9.19 -10.23
N SER A 71 -1.56 8.06 -10.74
CA SER A 71 -2.37 8.05 -11.95
C SER A 71 -3.37 6.91 -11.80
N PRO A 72 -4.67 7.11 -12.05
CA PRO A 72 -5.63 6.02 -12.07
C PRO A 72 -5.35 5.19 -13.31
N ILE A 73 -4.29 4.37 -13.28
CA ILE A 73 -4.01 3.37 -14.29
C ILE A 73 -5.00 2.25 -14.01
N LYS A 74 -6.20 2.47 -14.56
CA LYS A 74 -7.05 1.49 -15.24
C LYS A 74 -6.50 0.06 -15.09
N ARG A 75 -6.78 -0.57 -13.94
CA ARG A 75 -6.67 -2.02 -13.87
C ARG A 75 -7.82 -2.55 -14.71
N GLU A 76 -7.45 -3.24 -15.77
CA GLU A 76 -8.36 -3.87 -16.71
C GLU A 76 -9.40 -4.70 -15.95
N PRO A 77 -10.70 -4.59 -16.28
CA PRO A 77 -11.71 -5.45 -15.71
C PRO A 77 -11.40 -6.89 -16.15
N LYS A 78 -11.26 -7.77 -15.17
CA LYS A 78 -11.29 -9.21 -15.37
C LYS A 78 -12.55 -9.53 -16.20
N PRO A 79 -12.46 -10.25 -17.34
CA PRO A 79 -13.65 -10.58 -18.11
C PRO A 79 -14.42 -11.66 -17.35
N GLU A 80 -15.45 -11.25 -16.61
CA GLU A 80 -16.55 -12.15 -16.29
C GLU A 80 -17.57 -12.06 -17.44
N PRO A 81 -17.86 -13.15 -18.15
CA PRO A 81 -18.96 -13.18 -19.10
C PRO A 81 -20.23 -13.52 -18.34
N ALA A 82 -21.03 -12.52 -17.98
CA ALA A 82 -22.42 -12.77 -17.60
C ALA A 82 -23.30 -11.61 -18.07
N MET A 83 -24.17 -11.97 -19.00
CA MET A 83 -25.20 -11.15 -19.63
C MET A 83 -26.23 -10.65 -18.61
N SER A 84 -26.81 -9.48 -18.90
CA SER A 84 -28.16 -8.96 -18.55
C SER A 84 -28.05 -7.52 -18.04
N SER A 85 -28.20 -6.51 -18.89
CA SER A 85 -29.46 -5.82 -19.23
C SER A 85 -30.14 -5.12 -18.05
N ASP A 86 -30.22 -3.80 -18.20
CA ASP A 86 -31.32 -2.91 -17.80
C ASP A 86 -31.26 -2.15 -16.44
N ASP A 87 -31.77 -0.93 -16.55
CA ASP A 87 -32.30 0.00 -15.55
C ASP A 87 -31.38 1.00 -14.79
N THR A 88 -31.32 2.21 -15.36
CA THR A 88 -31.77 3.48 -14.77
C THR A 88 -31.51 3.78 -13.27
N ARG A 89 -30.69 4.82 -12.97
CA ARG A 89 -31.03 6.02 -12.14
C ARG A 89 -29.80 6.82 -11.65
N ARG A 90 -29.82 8.13 -11.98
CA ARG A 90 -29.07 9.29 -11.41
C ARG A 90 -29.38 9.49 -9.89
N PRO A 91 -28.76 10.44 -9.09
CA PRO A 91 -28.01 11.66 -9.48
C PRO A 91 -26.79 12.11 -8.61
N SER A 92 -26.08 13.11 -9.14
CA SER A 92 -25.37 14.28 -8.54
C SER A 92 -24.79 14.28 -7.10
N ARG A 93 -23.52 14.73 -6.96
CA ARG A 93 -23.20 15.91 -6.13
C ARG A 93 -21.84 16.57 -6.42
N SER A 94 -21.96 17.83 -6.82
CA SER A 94 -21.02 18.96 -6.89
C SER A 94 -19.75 18.88 -6.03
N ARG A 95 -18.58 19.12 -6.65
CA ARG A 95 -17.40 19.64 -5.94
C ARG A 95 -17.01 21.00 -6.52
N ARG A 96 -17.27 22.01 -5.70
CA ARG A 96 -17.01 23.44 -5.85
C ARG A 96 -15.54 23.69 -6.22
N GLN A 97 -15.30 24.33 -7.37
CA GLN A 97 -14.02 24.94 -7.72
C GLN A 97 -13.90 26.25 -6.92
N VAL A 98 -12.81 26.42 -6.16
CA VAL A 98 -12.50 27.68 -5.47
C VAL A 98 -11.38 28.33 -6.29
N GLN A 99 -11.69 29.41 -7.01
CA GLN A 99 -10.67 30.24 -7.63
C GLN A 99 -10.04 31.18 -6.58
N PRO A 100 -8.70 31.32 -6.53
CA PRO A 100 -8.06 32.39 -5.76
C PRO A 100 -8.19 33.74 -6.48
N LYS A 101 -8.41 34.78 -5.66
CA LYS A 101 -8.72 36.17 -6.00
C LYS A 101 -7.59 36.83 -6.81
N GLN A 102 -7.96 37.57 -7.86
CA GLN A 102 -7.11 38.57 -8.51
C GLN A 102 -7.00 39.80 -7.60
N GLU A 103 -5.75 40.22 -7.35
CA GLU A 103 -5.41 41.50 -6.77
C GLU A 103 -5.73 42.62 -7.77
N ILE A 104 -6.36 43.69 -7.28
CA ILE A 104 -6.53 44.95 -8.00
C ILE A 104 -5.79 45.97 -7.14
N GLU A 105 -4.60 46.37 -7.59
CA GLU A 105 -3.89 47.54 -7.08
C GLU A 105 -4.39 48.77 -7.86
N ALA A 106 -4.58 49.86 -7.13
CA ALA A 106 -5.19 51.12 -7.56
C ALA A 106 -4.16 52.10 -8.14
#